data_AF-A0A7X8CR14-F1
#
_entry.id   AF-A0A7X8CR14-F1
#
_cell.length_a   1.000
_cell.length_b   1.000
_cell.length_c   1.000
_cell.angle_alpha   90.00
_cell.angle_beta   90.00
_cell.angle_gamma   90.00
#
_symmetry.space_group_name_H-M   'P 1'
#
loop_
_entity.id
_entity.type
_entity.pdbx_description
1 polymer ?
#
loop_
_entity_poly.entity_id
_entity_poly.type
_entity_poly.pdbx_seq_one_letter_code
_entity_poly.pdbx_strand_id
1 'polypeptide(L)'
;MVLKDILAISGEPGLFKFIAQGKNAIIVEHLETGRRSSAFTSAKVSSLEDISVFTQDEDMPLAKVFDRIYEKESGGPAIDPKTATSDVLKQYFEGIVPEYSRERVYTSDIKKIIVWYNLLQKKNMLIPDEPEKNDEQEQKEKVAEEKPVAGKKTRKSTSEPGK
;
A
#
# COMPACT_ATOMS: atom_id res chain seq x y z
N MET A 1 15.22 -1.20 8.23
CA MET A 1 14.18 -0.39 7.55
C MET A 1 12.97 -0.19 8.42
N VAL A 2 12.31 0.98 8.37
CA VAL A 2 11.03 1.23 9.05
C VAL A 2 9.85 0.99 8.10
N LEU A 3 8.92 0.08 8.46
CA LEU A 3 7.73 -0.27 7.64
C LEU A 3 6.38 0.07 8.30
N LYS A 4 6.42 1.03 9.24
CA LYS A 4 5.29 1.40 10.09
C LYS A 4 4.12 2.00 9.28
N ASP A 5 2.90 1.74 9.74
CA ASP A 5 1.63 2.24 9.18
C ASP A 5 1.38 1.81 7.70
N ILE A 6 2.14 0.85 7.17
CA ILE A 6 1.96 0.26 5.84
C ILE A 6 1.26 -1.10 5.97
N LEU A 7 0.24 -1.31 5.15
CA LEU A 7 -0.66 -2.46 5.15
C LEU A 7 -0.66 -3.15 3.79
N ALA A 8 -0.68 -4.48 3.81
CA ALA A 8 -1.00 -5.34 2.68
C ALA A 8 -2.43 -5.90 2.82
N ILE A 9 -3.20 -5.89 1.74
CA ILE A 9 -4.58 -6.42 1.71
C ILE A 9 -4.62 -7.64 0.79
N SER A 10 -4.93 -8.81 1.35
CA SER A 10 -4.94 -10.06 0.58
C SER A 10 -6.02 -10.05 -0.51
N GLY A 11 -5.58 -9.97 -1.77
CA GLY A 11 -6.44 -9.93 -2.96
C GLY A 11 -6.37 -8.62 -3.73
N GLU A 12 -5.92 -7.53 -3.12
CA GLU A 12 -5.65 -6.27 -3.83
C GLU A 12 -4.16 -6.16 -4.21
N PRO A 13 -3.83 -5.71 -5.44
CA PRO A 13 -2.45 -5.48 -5.84
C PRO A 13 -1.95 -4.14 -5.30
N GLY A 14 -0.79 -4.15 -4.63
CA GLY A 14 -0.12 -2.95 -4.13
C GLY A 14 0.10 -2.95 -2.62
N LEU A 15 0.13 -1.75 -2.04
CA LEU A 15 0.29 -1.46 -0.61
C LEU A 15 -0.55 -0.24 -0.24
N PHE A 16 -0.94 -0.14 1.02
CA PHE A 16 -1.84 0.90 1.51
C PHE A 16 -1.29 1.50 2.81
N LYS A 17 -1.39 2.82 2.98
CA LYS A 17 -1.11 3.50 4.25
C LYS A 17 -2.35 3.44 5.14
N PHE A 18 -2.19 3.14 6.42
CA PHE A 18 -3.24 3.32 7.43
C PHE A 18 -3.55 4.82 7.60
N ILE A 19 -4.83 5.20 7.57
CA ILE A 19 -5.27 6.59 7.79
C ILE A 19 -6.12 6.70 9.06
N ALA A 20 -7.13 5.85 9.21
CA ALA A 20 -8.01 5.85 10.39
C ALA A 20 -8.79 4.54 10.54
N GLN A 21 -9.13 4.16 11.77
CA GLN A 21 -10.04 3.07 12.04
C GLN A 21 -11.49 3.58 12.16
N GLY A 22 -12.38 3.09 11.28
CA GLY A 22 -13.82 3.27 11.38
C GLY A 22 -14.49 2.12 12.17
N LYS A 23 -15.83 2.17 12.30
CA LYS A 23 -16.58 1.19 13.11
C LYS A 23 -16.47 -0.26 12.63
N ASN A 24 -16.58 -0.49 11.31
CA ASN A 24 -16.57 -1.82 10.67
C ASN A 24 -15.61 -1.89 9.45
N ALA A 25 -14.71 -0.92 9.32
CA ALA A 25 -13.77 -0.78 8.22
C ALA A 25 -12.56 0.07 8.65
N ILE A 26 -11.41 -0.18 8.03
CA ILE A 26 -10.22 0.65 8.13
C ILE A 26 -10.17 1.56 6.90
N ILE A 27 -10.02 2.86 7.12
CA ILE A 27 -9.75 3.82 6.05
C ILE A 27 -8.25 3.76 5.76
N VAL A 28 -7.93 3.46 4.51
CA VAL A 28 -6.56 3.30 4.01
C VAL A 28 -6.34 4.15 2.76
N GLU A 29 -5.10 4.44 2.42
CA GLU A 29 -4.73 5.22 1.23
C GLU A 29 -3.76 4.43 0.36
N HIS A 30 -4.12 4.12 -0.88
CA HIS A 30 -3.32 3.26 -1.75
C HIS A 30 -2.02 3.97 -2.17
N LEU A 31 -0.87 3.41 -1.81
CA LEU A 31 0.43 4.09 -1.92
C LEU A 31 0.78 4.51 -3.35
N GLU A 32 0.41 3.73 -4.37
CA GLU A 32 0.72 4.11 -5.75
C GLU A 32 -0.10 5.32 -6.21
N THR A 33 -1.42 5.31 -5.97
CA THR A 33 -2.39 6.22 -6.60
C THR A 33 -2.89 7.36 -5.69
N GLY A 34 -2.55 7.36 -4.40
CA GLY A 34 -3.01 8.36 -3.42
C GLY A 34 -4.54 8.32 -3.17
N ARG A 35 -5.25 7.30 -3.65
CA ARG A 35 -6.70 7.19 -3.47
C ARG A 35 -7.01 6.54 -2.13
N ARG A 36 -7.90 7.19 -1.37
CA ARG A 36 -8.46 6.64 -0.13
C ARG A 36 -9.54 5.60 -0.46
N SER A 37 -9.50 4.47 0.24
CA SER A 37 -10.48 3.39 0.19
C SER A 37 -10.82 2.93 1.61
N SER A 38 -11.93 2.19 1.74
CA SER A 38 -12.36 1.59 3.01
C SER A 38 -12.20 0.08 2.93
N ALA A 39 -11.16 -0.46 3.55
CA ALA A 39 -10.97 -1.89 3.70
C ALA A 39 -11.91 -2.41 4.80
N PHE A 40 -12.81 -3.35 4.50
CA PHE A 40 -13.66 -3.96 5.52
C PHE A 40 -12.80 -4.74 6.54
N THR A 41 -13.18 -4.73 7.82
CA THR A 41 -12.45 -5.48 8.87
C THR A 41 -12.52 -7.01 8.67
N SER A 42 -13.35 -7.50 7.73
CA SER A 42 -13.38 -8.90 7.28
C SER A 42 -12.37 -9.23 6.17
N ALA A 43 -11.72 -8.23 5.56
CA ALA A 43 -10.61 -8.46 4.65
C ALA A 43 -9.36 -8.89 5.45
N LYS A 44 -8.53 -9.75 4.85
CA LYS A 44 -7.23 -10.12 5.45
C LYS A 44 -6.23 -8.97 5.21
N VAL A 45 -6.28 -8.01 6.13
CA VAL A 45 -5.31 -6.91 6.24
C VAL A 45 -4.17 -7.37 7.16
N SER A 46 -2.93 -7.22 6.72
CA SER A 46 -1.72 -7.49 7.50
C SER A 46 -0.79 -6.29 7.44
N SER A 47 -0.22 -5.88 8.58
CA SER A 47 0.82 -4.84 8.61
C SER A 47 2.10 -5.36 7.96
N LEU A 48 2.81 -4.51 7.24
CA LEU A 48 4.04 -4.91 6.53
C LEU A 48 5.21 -5.20 7.49
N GLU A 49 5.10 -4.75 8.75
CA GLU A 49 5.98 -5.06 9.88
C GLU A 49 5.67 -6.42 10.57
N ASP A 50 4.43 -6.92 10.45
CA ASP A 50 3.96 -8.20 11.01
C ASP A 50 4.30 -9.38 10.09
N ILE A 51 4.48 -9.11 8.79
CA ILE A 51 4.83 -10.11 7.79
C ILE A 51 6.29 -10.54 7.93
N SER A 52 6.50 -11.85 8.12
CA SER A 52 7.80 -12.51 8.08
C SER A 52 7.90 -13.51 6.92
N VAL A 53 9.14 -13.87 6.58
CA VAL A 53 9.50 -14.89 5.60
C VAL A 53 10.07 -16.09 6.33
N PHE A 54 9.43 -17.25 6.14
CA PHE A 54 9.91 -18.52 6.70
C PHE A 54 11.34 -18.83 6.24
N THR A 55 12.25 -19.04 7.18
CA THR A 55 13.62 -19.56 6.92
C THR A 55 13.73 -21.02 7.39
N GLN A 56 14.93 -21.58 7.43
CA GLN A 56 15.21 -22.88 8.04
C GLN A 56 15.22 -22.85 9.58
N ASP A 57 15.58 -21.71 10.18
CA ASP A 57 15.81 -21.58 11.63
C ASP A 57 14.79 -20.66 12.33
N GLU A 58 14.70 -19.39 11.92
CA GLU A 58 13.85 -18.35 12.53
C GLU A 58 13.17 -17.49 11.45
N ASP A 59 11.89 -17.14 11.64
CA ASP A 59 11.12 -16.37 10.66
C ASP A 59 11.67 -14.95 10.49
N MET A 60 12.18 -14.62 9.30
CA MET A 60 12.85 -13.34 9.04
C MET A 60 11.83 -12.23 8.77
N PRO A 61 11.76 -11.16 9.58
CA PRO A 61 10.82 -10.06 9.34
C PRO A 61 11.11 -9.37 8.00
N LEU A 62 10.05 -9.01 7.27
CA LEU A 62 10.13 -8.46 5.91
C LEU A 62 10.98 -7.20 5.81
N ALA A 63 11.09 -6.41 6.89
CA ALA A 63 12.01 -5.28 6.99
C ALA A 63 13.47 -5.68 6.71
N LYS A 64 13.99 -6.75 7.35
CA LYS A 64 15.36 -7.24 7.12
C LYS A 64 15.56 -7.74 5.68
N VAL A 65 14.51 -8.31 5.07
CA VAL A 65 14.54 -8.76 3.68
C VAL A 65 14.66 -7.56 2.74
N PHE A 66 13.91 -6.47 2.98
CA PHE A 66 14.04 -5.24 2.21
C PHE A 66 15.38 -4.52 2.46
N ASP A 67 15.93 -4.53 3.67
CA ASP A 67 17.29 -4.04 3.94
C ASP A 67 18.32 -4.78 3.06
N ARG A 68 18.31 -6.12 3.04
CA ARG A 68 19.22 -6.91 2.18
C ARG A 68 19.02 -6.67 0.68
N ILE A 69 17.79 -6.39 0.22
CA ILE A 69 17.54 -5.99 -1.18
C ILE A 69 18.13 -4.60 -1.46
N TYR A 70 17.93 -3.65 -0.53
CA TYR A 70 18.44 -2.28 -0.66
C TYR A 70 19.97 -2.25 -0.71
N GLU A 71 20.65 -3.05 0.12
CA GLU A 71 22.11 -3.23 0.05
C GLU A 71 22.53 -3.80 -1.32
N LYS A 72 21.88 -4.88 -1.77
CA LYS A 72 22.20 -5.59 -3.02
C LYS A 72 22.03 -4.73 -4.26
N GLU A 73 20.96 -3.96 -4.35
CA GLU A 73 20.69 -3.03 -5.46
C GLU A 73 21.34 -1.64 -5.25
N SER A 74 22.08 -1.43 -4.14
CA SER A 74 22.66 -0.14 -3.74
C SER A 74 21.64 1.02 -3.74
N GLY A 75 20.45 0.76 -3.19
CA GLY A 75 19.29 1.66 -3.18
C GLY A 75 18.49 1.69 -4.48
N GLY A 76 18.87 0.89 -5.49
CA GLY A 76 18.17 0.73 -6.77
C GLY A 76 16.88 -0.10 -6.70
N PRO A 77 16.13 -0.16 -7.81
CA PRO A 77 14.96 -1.02 -7.95
C PRO A 77 15.39 -2.49 -8.14
N ALA A 78 14.67 -3.40 -7.50
CA ALA A 78 14.83 -4.84 -7.69
C ALA A 78 14.25 -5.30 -9.04
N ILE A 79 14.59 -6.53 -9.45
CA ILE A 79 14.18 -7.12 -10.74
C ILE A 79 12.67 -7.03 -10.99
N ASP A 80 12.25 -6.90 -12.25
CA ASP A 80 10.84 -6.75 -12.60
C ASP A 80 10.08 -8.10 -12.46
N PRO A 81 9.20 -8.28 -11.46
CA PRO A 81 8.59 -9.58 -11.15
C PRO A 81 7.46 -9.97 -12.12
N LYS A 82 7.16 -9.07 -13.07
CA LYS A 82 6.23 -9.27 -14.19
C LYS A 82 6.90 -9.90 -15.41
N THR A 83 8.19 -9.64 -15.64
CA THR A 83 8.96 -10.20 -16.77
C THR A 83 9.84 -11.37 -16.36
N ALA A 84 10.30 -11.41 -15.10
CA ALA A 84 11.10 -12.50 -14.57
C ALA A 84 10.32 -13.83 -14.51
N THR A 85 11.00 -14.91 -14.91
CA THR A 85 10.46 -16.28 -14.79
C THR A 85 10.48 -16.75 -13.34
N SER A 86 9.67 -17.77 -13.03
CA SER A 86 9.61 -18.39 -11.70
C SER A 86 10.95 -18.92 -11.18
N ASP A 87 11.92 -19.18 -12.06
CA ASP A 87 13.26 -19.64 -11.69
C ASP A 87 14.19 -18.47 -11.37
N VAL A 88 14.24 -17.45 -12.24
CA VAL A 88 15.00 -16.20 -12.00
C VAL A 88 14.58 -15.54 -10.69
N LEU A 89 13.29 -15.56 -10.36
CA LEU A 89 12.77 -15.05 -9.09
C LEU A 89 13.29 -15.82 -7.87
N LYS A 90 13.39 -17.16 -7.96
CA LYS A 90 13.98 -17.98 -6.90
C LYS A 90 15.48 -17.71 -6.77
N GLN A 91 16.22 -17.73 -7.87
CA GLN A 91 17.67 -17.46 -7.87
C GLN A 91 17.99 -16.07 -7.30
N TYR A 92 17.20 -15.05 -7.68
CA TYR A 92 17.36 -13.70 -7.16
C TYR A 92 17.12 -13.62 -5.65
N PHE A 93 16.03 -14.24 -5.16
CA PHE A 93 15.64 -14.27 -3.74
C PHE A 93 16.59 -15.11 -2.89
N GLU A 94 17.08 -16.23 -3.41
CA GLU A 94 18.10 -17.06 -2.77
C GLU A 94 19.45 -16.32 -2.66
N GLY A 95 19.77 -15.46 -3.63
CA GLY A 95 20.88 -14.50 -3.53
C GLY A 95 20.58 -13.28 -2.65
N ILE A 96 19.59 -13.32 -1.76
CA ILE A 96 19.25 -12.29 -0.76
C ILE A 96 19.03 -12.97 0.61
N VAL A 97 18.17 -13.98 0.63
CA VAL A 97 17.84 -14.83 1.78
C VAL A 97 18.14 -16.28 1.42
N PRO A 98 19.42 -16.70 1.35
CA PRO A 98 19.78 -18.10 1.06
C PRO A 98 19.20 -19.09 2.08
N GLU A 99 18.91 -18.63 3.31
CA GLU A 99 18.31 -19.44 4.38
C GLU A 99 16.78 -19.66 4.23
N TYR A 100 16.13 -19.17 3.16
CA TYR A 100 14.66 -19.23 3.03
C TYR A 100 14.08 -20.65 2.87
N SER A 101 12.89 -20.86 3.45
CA SER A 101 12.15 -22.12 3.33
C SER A 101 11.47 -22.24 1.96
N ARG A 102 12.16 -22.89 1.02
CA ARG A 102 11.66 -23.22 -0.34
C ARG A 102 10.33 -24.01 -0.36
N GLU A 103 9.92 -24.61 0.76
CA GLU A 103 8.66 -25.35 0.91
C GLU A 103 7.48 -24.48 1.33
N ARG A 104 7.73 -23.44 2.15
CA ARG A 104 6.70 -22.52 2.66
C ARG A 104 6.58 -21.22 1.86
N VAL A 105 7.66 -20.77 1.23
CA VAL A 105 7.72 -19.51 0.48
C VAL A 105 7.45 -19.80 -1.00
N TYR A 106 6.24 -19.53 -1.47
CA TYR A 106 5.89 -19.76 -2.87
C TYR A 106 6.43 -18.65 -3.77
N THR A 107 6.55 -18.92 -5.07
CA THR A 107 6.97 -17.92 -6.07
C THR A 107 6.02 -16.72 -6.14
N SER A 108 4.74 -16.89 -5.77
CA SER A 108 3.77 -15.81 -5.61
C SER A 108 4.09 -14.87 -4.45
N ASP A 109 4.73 -15.36 -3.38
CA ASP A 109 5.15 -14.56 -2.23
C ASP A 109 6.42 -13.78 -2.56
N ILE A 110 7.41 -14.43 -3.19
CA ILE A 110 8.60 -13.77 -3.76
C ILE A 110 8.18 -12.64 -4.72
N LYS A 111 7.21 -12.89 -5.61
CA LYS A 111 6.66 -11.84 -6.50
C LYS A 111 6.03 -10.69 -5.74
N LYS A 112 5.22 -10.94 -4.70
CA LYS A 112 4.62 -9.88 -3.87
C LYS A 112 5.70 -9.05 -3.16
N ILE A 113 6.67 -9.70 -2.52
CA ILE A 113 7.79 -9.04 -1.83
C ILE A 113 8.54 -8.09 -2.78
N ILE A 114 8.87 -8.52 -3.99
CA ILE A 114 9.59 -7.70 -4.98
C ILE A 114 8.72 -6.55 -5.52
N VAL A 115 7.41 -6.77 -5.75
CA VAL A 115 6.47 -5.68 -6.09
C VAL A 115 6.39 -4.64 -4.96
N TRP A 116 6.34 -5.09 -3.71
CA TRP A 116 6.26 -4.22 -2.53
C TRP A 116 7.54 -3.39 -2.34
N TYR A 117 8.72 -4.03 -2.43
CA TYR A 117 10.00 -3.32 -2.43
C TYR A 117 10.04 -2.24 -3.52
N ASN A 118 9.76 -2.59 -4.77
CA ASN A 118 9.80 -1.63 -5.89
C ASN A 118 8.77 -0.50 -5.75
N LEU A 119 7.60 -0.76 -5.15
CA LEU A 119 6.59 0.28 -4.88
C LEU A 119 7.05 1.28 -3.81
N LEU A 120 7.66 0.80 -2.73
CA LEU A 120 8.21 1.63 -1.66
C LEU A 120 9.45 2.39 -2.11
N GLN A 121 10.34 1.75 -2.88
CA GLN A 121 11.55 2.33 -3.48
C GLN A 121 11.18 3.50 -4.41
N LYS A 122 10.22 3.30 -5.33
CA LYS A 122 9.65 4.32 -6.23
C LYS A 122 8.96 5.48 -5.49
N LYS A 123 8.63 5.33 -4.21
CA LYS A 123 8.01 6.36 -3.36
C LYS A 123 9.00 6.98 -2.35
N ASN A 124 10.28 6.60 -2.40
CA ASN A 124 11.30 6.96 -1.40
C ASN A 124 10.91 6.63 0.06
N MET A 125 10.01 5.66 0.26
CA MET A 125 9.54 5.21 1.59
C MET A 125 10.41 4.12 2.22
N LEU A 126 11.48 3.69 1.53
CA LEU A 126 12.53 2.84 2.10
C LEU A 126 13.47 3.71 2.95
N ILE A 127 13.04 4.06 4.16
CA ILE A 127 13.81 4.89 5.09
C ILE A 127 14.70 3.97 5.96
N PRO A 128 16.04 4.15 5.96
CA PRO A 128 16.96 3.51 6.91
C PRO A 128 16.67 3.95 8.36
N ASP A 129 17.23 3.27 9.34
CA ASP A 129 16.94 3.52 10.76
C ASP A 129 17.72 4.73 11.35
N GLU A 130 17.57 5.90 10.73
CA GLU A 130 18.00 7.20 11.27
C GLU A 130 16.84 8.22 11.20
N PRO A 131 16.69 9.11 12.19
CA PRO A 131 15.50 9.94 12.33
C PRO A 131 15.48 11.19 11.42
N GLU A 132 14.25 11.62 11.07
CA GLU A 132 13.88 12.91 10.44
C GLU A 132 14.27 13.19 8.97
N LYS A 133 13.34 12.98 8.01
CA LYS A 133 12.50 14.05 7.39
C LYS A 133 11.69 13.61 6.15
N ASN A 134 10.62 14.38 5.89
CA ASN A 134 9.63 14.26 4.81
C ASN A 134 8.79 12.96 4.76
N ASP A 135 7.59 12.97 4.18
CA ASP A 135 6.94 14.05 3.42
C ASP A 135 5.58 14.46 4.02
N GLU A 136 5.44 15.74 4.38
CA GLU A 136 4.19 16.36 4.83
C GLU A 136 3.57 17.18 3.68
N GLN A 137 3.09 16.49 2.64
CA GLN A 137 2.30 17.12 1.57
C GLN A 137 0.81 16.87 1.74
N GLU A 138 0.24 17.67 2.64
CA GLU A 138 -0.88 18.55 2.35
C GLU A 138 -1.71 18.22 1.08
N GLN A 139 -2.91 17.67 1.28
CA GLN A 139 -4.06 18.19 0.55
C GLN A 139 -5.31 18.17 1.42
N LYS A 140 -5.57 19.32 2.06
CA LYS A 140 -6.69 19.56 2.98
C LYS A 140 -7.39 20.89 2.70
N GLU A 141 -7.99 21.01 1.53
CA GLU A 141 -9.14 21.89 1.25
C GLU A 141 -9.77 21.42 -0.08
N LYS A 142 -11.09 21.41 -0.28
CA LYS A 142 -12.18 22.15 0.39
C LYS A 142 -13.19 21.13 0.96
N VAL A 143 -13.77 21.26 2.17
CA VAL A 143 -14.62 22.36 2.68
C VAL A 143 -15.83 22.59 1.76
N ALA A 144 -17.09 22.63 2.17
CA ALA A 144 -17.90 21.98 3.21
C ALA A 144 -19.33 22.57 3.02
N GLU A 145 -20.36 21.78 3.29
CA GLU A 145 -21.74 22.13 3.66
C GLU A 145 -22.45 23.47 3.23
N GLU A 146 -23.50 23.29 2.41
CA GLU A 146 -24.86 23.90 2.51
C GLU A 146 -25.19 25.37 2.10
N LYS A 147 -26.51 25.66 2.19
CA LYS A 147 -27.37 26.65 1.48
C LYS A 147 -27.49 28.00 2.25
N PRO A 148 -28.16 29.10 1.80
CA PRO A 148 -29.20 29.30 0.74
C PRO A 148 -28.81 30.41 -0.29
N VAL A 149 -29.63 31.18 -1.06
CA VAL A 149 -31.06 31.63 -1.02
C VAL A 149 -31.66 31.90 -2.45
N ALA A 150 -32.76 32.66 -2.55
CA ALA A 150 -33.59 32.91 -3.76
C ALA A 150 -33.46 34.34 -4.35
N GLY A 151 -33.89 34.58 -5.62
CA GLY A 151 -33.60 35.86 -6.31
C GLY A 151 -34.46 36.45 -7.47
N LYS A 152 -35.57 35.84 -7.95
CA LYS A 152 -36.58 36.43 -8.91
C LYS A 152 -36.15 36.96 -10.30
N LYS A 153 -36.77 36.41 -11.38
CA LYS A 153 -37.44 37.08 -12.54
C LYS A 153 -37.72 36.03 -13.66
N THR A 154 -38.86 35.94 -14.37
CA THR A 154 -40.14 36.70 -14.37
C THR A 154 -41.33 35.76 -14.72
N ARG A 155 -42.57 36.24 -14.45
CA ARG A 155 -43.94 35.73 -14.77
C ARG A 155 -44.13 35.22 -16.23
N LYS A 156 -45.23 34.54 -16.64
CA LYS A 156 -46.62 34.47 -16.12
C LYS A 156 -47.45 33.31 -16.75
N SER A 157 -48.56 32.91 -16.07
CA SER A 157 -49.85 32.44 -16.65
C SER A 157 -49.95 31.00 -17.24
N THR A 158 -51.07 30.25 -17.11
CA THR A 158 -52.33 30.47 -16.36
C THR A 158 -53.04 29.16 -15.95
N SER A 159 -53.71 29.18 -14.78
CA SER A 159 -54.97 28.48 -14.41
C SER A 159 -55.21 26.99 -14.74
N GLU A 160 -55.17 26.17 -13.67
CA GLU A 160 -56.17 25.15 -13.32
C GLU A 160 -57.59 25.76 -13.11
N PRO A 161 -58.71 25.01 -12.89
CA PRO A 161 -58.80 23.65 -12.29
C PRO A 161 -59.66 22.63 -13.06
N GLY A 162 -59.66 21.39 -12.57
CA GLY A 162 -60.53 20.31 -13.06
C GLY A 162 -61.95 20.33 -12.48
N LYS A 163 -62.81 19.45 -13.02
CA LYS A 163 -64.09 19.00 -12.47
C LYS A 163 -64.35 17.57 -12.96
#